data_AF-A0AAU6Y932-F1
#
_entry.id   AF-A0AAU6Y932-F1
#
_cell.length_a   1.000
_cell.length_b   1.000
_cell.length_c   1.000
_cell.angle_alpha   90.00
_cell.angle_beta   90.00
_cell.angle_gamma   90.00
#
_symmetry.space_group_name_H-M   'P 1'
#
loop_
_entity.id
_entity.type
_entity.pdbx_description
1 polymer ?
#
loop_
_entity_poly.entity_id
_entity_poly.type
_entity_poly.pdbx_seq_one_letter_code
_entity_poly.pdbx_strand_id
1 'polypeptide(L)' 'MPVSHDLYQDLHYPREIVQQRRQQDKALDRLLDEYMDIDNQVLAAESISAGNFVDEDLRHLKERRLAVKYMIERQLERKA' A
#
# COMPACT_ATOMS: atom_id res chain seq x y z
N MET A 1 -7.02 -15.73 6.43
CA MET A 1 -7.08 -15.63 4.95
C MET A 1 -6.42 -14.31 4.57
N PRO A 2 -5.42 -14.26 3.68
CA PRO A 2 -4.87 -13.00 3.23
C PRO A 2 -5.97 -12.25 2.48
N VAL A 3 -6.48 -11.19 3.09
CA VAL A 3 -7.48 -10.33 2.46
C VAL A 3 -6.68 -9.42 1.53
N SER A 4 -6.72 -9.70 0.23
CA SER A 4 -6.22 -8.79 -0.80
C SER A 4 -6.91 -7.45 -0.59
N HIS A 5 -6.20 -6.51 0.02
CA HIS A 5 -6.69 -5.16 0.19
C HIS A 5 -6.49 -4.43 -1.14
N ASP A 6 -7.59 -4.11 -1.80
CA ASP A 6 -7.54 -3.28 -2.98
C ASP A 6 -7.28 -1.83 -2.54
N LEU A 7 -6.02 -1.39 -2.72
CA LEU A 7 -5.58 -0.03 -2.40
C LEU A 7 -6.54 1.03 -2.99
N TYR A 8 -7.07 0.80 -4.19
CA TYR A 8 -7.93 1.77 -4.86
C TYR A 8 -9.30 1.88 -4.17
N GLN A 9 -9.81 0.76 -3.62
CA GLN A 9 -11.02 0.76 -2.79
C GLN A 9 -10.77 1.50 -1.48
N ASP A 10 -9.64 1.22 -0.82
CA ASP A 10 -9.28 1.88 0.44
C ASP A 10 -9.12 3.41 0.27
N LEU A 11 -8.53 3.84 -0.84
CA LEU A 11 -8.32 5.26 -1.16
C LEU A 11 -9.60 5.96 -1.66
N HIS A 12 -10.70 5.22 -1.89
CA HIS A 12 -11.93 5.75 -2.50
C HIS A 12 -11.71 6.45 -3.86
N TYR A 13 -10.62 6.13 -4.56
CA TYR A 13 -10.30 6.70 -5.87
C TYR A 13 -10.34 5.62 -6.95
N PRO A 14 -10.94 5.91 -8.13
CA PRO A 14 -10.86 4.99 -9.26
C PRO A 14 -9.40 4.79 -9.67
N ARG A 15 -9.04 3.54 -10.02
CA ARG A 15 -7.69 3.19 -10.49
C ARG A 15 -7.22 4.11 -11.62
N GLU A 16 -8.11 4.44 -12.54
CA GLU A 16 -7.80 5.33 -13.67
C GLU A 16 -7.35 6.73 -13.22
N ILE A 17 -8.02 7.30 -12.21
CA ILE A 17 -7.68 8.62 -11.65
C ILE A 17 -6.33 8.59 -10.97
N VAL A 18 -6.07 7.55 -10.17
CA VAL A 18 -4.77 7.38 -9.50
C VAL A 18 -3.64 7.22 -10.53
N GLN A 19 -3.87 6.44 -11.59
CA GLN A 19 -2.89 6.24 -12.67
C GLN A 19 -2.60 7.52 -13.45
N GLN A 20 -3.62 8.32 -13.74
CA GLN A 20 -3.44 9.61 -14.40
C GLN A 20 -2.66 10.58 -13.49
N ARG A 21 -3.01 10.65 -12.20
CA ARG A 21 -2.31 11.50 -11.23
C ARG A 21 -0.86 11.05 -11.04
N ARG A 22 -0.60 9.75 -11.00
CA ARG A 22 0.75 9.15 -10.94
C ARG A 22 1.64 9.65 -12.06
N GLN A 23 1.13 9.78 -13.28
CA GLN A 23 1.90 10.31 -14.41
C GLN A 23 2.30 11.78 -14.24
N GLN A 24 1.48 12.57 -13.54
CA GLN A 24 1.68 14.01 -13.32
C GLN A 24 2.36 14.33 -11.99
N ASP A 25 2.48 13.34 -11.09
CA ASP A 25 3.00 13.49 -9.74
C ASP A 25 4.04 12.41 -9.43
N LYS A 26 5.31 12.78 -9.58
CA LYS A 26 6.45 11.90 -9.28
C LYS A 26 6.53 11.50 -7.80
N ALA A 27 5.93 12.27 -6.88
CA ALA A 27 5.90 11.89 -5.47
C ALA A 27 4.85 10.80 -5.23
N LEU A 28 3.66 10.97 -5.82
CA LEU A 28 2.61 9.94 -5.81
C LEU A 28 3.08 8.64 -6.48
N ASP A 29 3.78 8.75 -7.62
CA ASP A 29 4.40 7.62 -8.34
C ASP A 29 5.29 6.77 -7.43
N ARG A 30 6.23 7.42 -6.72
CA ARG A 30 7.11 6.75 -5.76
C ARG A 30 6.35 6.12 -4.60
N LEU A 31 5.36 6.81 -4.05
CA LEU A 31 4.56 6.30 -2.94
C LEU A 31 3.75 5.06 -3.35
N LEU A 32 3.20 5.04 -4.57
CA LEU A 32 2.48 3.89 -5.11
C LEU A 32 3.40 2.70 -5.32
N ASP A 33 4.61 2.92 -5.84
CA ASP A 33 5.61 1.85 -6.00
C ASP A 33 6.08 1.32 -4.64
N GLU A 34 6.35 2.20 -3.67
CA GLU A 34 6.71 1.80 -2.31
C GLU A 34 5.60 0.99 -1.64
N TYR A 35 4.33 1.40 -1.82
CA TYR A 35 3.20 0.64 -1.31
C TYR A 35 3.13 -0.75 -1.93
N MET A 36 3.29 -0.88 -3.25
CA MET A 36 3.27 -2.19 -3.92
C MET A 36 4.40 -3.10 -3.43
N ASP A 37 5.60 -2.54 -3.20
CA ASP A 37 6.73 -3.29 -2.67
C ASP A 37 6.44 -3.81 -1.26
N ILE A 38 5.96 -2.95 -0.36
CA ILE A 38 5.60 -3.33 1.01
C ILE A 38 4.44 -4.34 1.00
N ASP A 39 3.43 -4.17 0.15
CA ASP A 39 2.30 -5.10 0.04
C ASP A 39 2.77 -6.49 -0.37
N ASN A 40 3.68 -6.59 -1.35
CA ASN A 40 4.32 -7.85 -1.72
C ASN A 40 5.11 -8.48 -0.56
N GLN A 41 5.84 -7.67 0.20
CA GLN A 41 6.56 -8.15 1.39
C GLN A 41 5.59 -8.66 2.47
N VAL A 42 4.47 -7.96 2.71
CA VAL A 42 3.42 -8.41 3.64
C VAL A 42 2.84 -9.73 3.16
N LEU A 43 2.46 -9.86 1.89
CA LEU A 43 1.90 -11.09 1.34
C LEU A 43 2.87 -12.27 1.44
N ALA A 44 4.15 -12.04 1.15
CA ALA A 44 5.21 -13.04 1.31
C ALA A 44 5.35 -13.44 2.78
N ALA A 45 5.41 -12.48 3.70
CA ALA A 45 5.52 -12.73 5.13
C ALA A 45 4.27 -13.43 5.70
N GLU A 46 3.06 -13.09 5.26
CA GLU A 46 1.82 -13.78 5.63
C GLU A 46 1.79 -15.22 5.11
N SER A 47 2.31 -15.45 3.90
CA SER A 47 2.40 -16.79 3.32
C SER A 47 3.38 -17.68 4.08
N ILE A 48 4.49 -17.11 4.58
CA ILE A 48 5.51 -17.82 5.36
C ILE A 48 5.05 -18.02 6.82
N SER A 49 4.40 -17.01 7.41
CA SER A 49 3.96 -17.02 8.82
C SER A 49 2.73 -17.90 9.05
N ALA A 50 2.08 -18.40 8.00
CA ALA A 50 0.98 -19.35 8.09
C ALA A 50 1.35 -20.65 8.86
N GLY A 51 2.63 -20.90 9.15
CA GLY A 51 3.11 -22.03 9.94
C GLY A 51 4.02 -21.72 11.14
N ASN A 52 4.48 -20.49 11.39
CA ASN A 52 5.39 -20.18 12.51
C ASN A 52 5.35 -18.69 12.97
N PHE A 53 5.68 -18.52 14.26
CA PHE A 53 5.58 -17.35 15.17
C PHE A 53 6.32 -16.04 14.78
N VAL A 54 6.33 -15.63 13.50
CA VAL A 54 6.98 -14.38 13.06
C VAL A 54 5.98 -13.23 13.00
N ASP A 55 5.50 -12.80 14.17
CA ASP A 55 4.48 -11.73 14.27
C ASP A 55 5.07 -10.32 14.20
N GLU A 56 6.30 -10.09 14.66
CA GLU A 56 6.85 -8.74 14.83
C GLU A 56 7.27 -8.08 13.51
N ASP A 57 7.98 -8.79 12.63
CA ASP A 57 8.34 -8.27 11.30
C ASP A 57 7.09 -8.03 10.43
N LEU A 58 6.13 -8.96 10.50
CA LEU A 58 4.86 -8.83 9.80
C LEU A 58 4.06 -7.62 10.31
N ARG A 59 4.09 -7.36 11.63
CA ARG A 59 3.45 -6.20 12.23
C ARG A 59 4.10 -4.90 11.74
N HIS A 60 5.43 -4.81 11.73
CA HIS A 60 6.14 -3.64 11.20
C HIS A 60 5.83 -3.40 9.71
N LEU A 61 5.78 -4.46 8.90
CA LEU A 61 5.42 -4.35 7.49
C LEU A 61 3.98 -3.83 7.29
N LYS A 62 3.03 -4.31 8.11
CA LYS A 62 1.64 -3.83 8.09
C LYS A 62 1.54 -2.37 8.52
N GLU A 63 2.28 -1.95 9.53
CA GLU A 63 2.35 -0.55 9.97
C GLU A 63 2.93 0.36 8.88
N ARG A 64 4.02 -0.08 8.23
CA ARG A 64 4.59 0.65 7.08
C ARG A 64 3.60 0.74 5.92
N ARG A 65 2.92 -0.36 5.59
CA ARG A 65 1.88 -0.40 4.54
C ARG A 65 0.79 0.63 4.82
N LEU A 66 0.33 0.71 6.07
CA LEU A 66 -0.66 1.68 6.50
C LEU A 66 -0.14 3.12 6.41
N ALA A 67 1.09 3.38 6.85
CA ALA A 67 1.70 4.71 6.77
C ALA A 67 1.83 5.20 5.32
N VAL A 68 2.29 4.35 4.40
CA VAL A 68 2.38 4.70 2.98
C VAL A 68 1.00 4.93 2.38
N LYS A 69 -0.02 4.13 2.75
CA LYS A 69 -1.41 4.37 2.34
C LYS A 69 -1.88 5.77 2.73
N TYR A 70 -1.67 6.18 3.99
CA TYR A 70 -2.02 7.53 4.43
C TYR A 70 -1.26 8.63 3.68
N MET A 71 0.01 8.41 3.33
CA MET A 71 0.76 9.36 2.52
C MET A 71 0.20 9.49 1.10
N ILE A 72 -0.20 8.37 0.48
CA ILE A 72 -0.85 8.37 -0.84
C ILE A 72 -2.18 9.14 -0.78
N GLU A 73 -3.02 8.83 0.20
CA GLU A 73 -4.32 9.50 0.40
C GLU A 73 -4.13 11.01 0.54
N ARG A 74 -3.23 11.44 1.43
CA ARG A 74 -2.93 12.86 1.63
C ARG A 74 -2.39 13.53 0.36
N GLN A 75 -1.58 12.83 -0.43
CA GLN A 75 -1.06 13.36 -1.69
C GLN A 75 -2.18 13.51 -2.74
N LEU A 76 -3.14 12.58 -2.76
CA LEU A 76 -4.32 12.64 -3.61
C LEU A 76 -5.29 13.76 -3.18
N GLU A 77 -5.48 13.97 -1.88
CA GLU A 77 -6.30 15.07 -1.34
C GLU A 77 -5.70 16.44 -1.62
N ARG A 78 -4.38 16.60 -1.50
CA ARG A 78 -3.70 17.89 -1.69
C ARG A 78 -3.84 18.45 -3.11
N LYS A 79 -4.18 17.60 -4.08
CA LYS A 79 -4.34 17.95 -5.50
C LYS A 79 -5.78 17.74 -6.02
N ALA A 80 -6.74 17.43 -5.15
CA ALA A 80 -8.17 17.45 -5.47
C ALA A 80 -8.69 18.90 -5.44
#